data_AF-A0A935R2U9-F1
#
_entry.id   AF-A0A935R2U9-F1
#
_cell.length_a   1.000
_cell.length_b   1.000
_cell.length_c   1.000
_cell.angle_alpha   90.00
_cell.angle_beta   90.00
_cell.angle_gamma   90.00
#
_symmetry.space_group_name_H-M   'P 1'
#
loop_
_entity.id
_entity.type
_entity.pdbx_description
1 polymer ?
#
loop_
_entity_poly.entity_id
_entity_poly.type
_entity_poly.pdbx_seq_one_letter_code
_entity_poly.pdbx_strand_id
1 'polypeptide(L)'
;MELRGLTLDPFQEQAINLLRDGHSVLVSAPTGTGKTIIADSVVDQVLAEGRTVIYTAPVKALSNQKFRDYRRMHGEERVGLVTGDLVINREAPCLVMTTEILRNMLLDAGQDGQTGAPPNLAAVILDEIHFLDDRERGTVWEEVLIYLPPEVKVLGLSATLSNLQEFADWLSEVRGRTVHVIEERERAVPLELLIGEREHGLMSPKEFEKGFQRWKRMGGDVRGPRRRRRDEGGDEGGGDRRRGRPDDDETRHGDLFRMLMPDLAPYLYFVHSRRLAEGVRAELGPPPQPLAPAF
;
A
#
# COMPACT_ATOMS: atom_id res chain seq x y z
N MET A 1 23.67 12.92 -0.92
CA MET A 1 22.70 14.01 -1.15
C MET A 1 21.83 14.13 0.09
N GLU A 2 21.55 15.35 0.55
CA GLU A 2 20.65 15.58 1.68
C GLU A 2 19.36 16.25 1.21
N LEU A 3 18.22 15.77 1.69
CA LEU A 3 16.92 16.41 1.48
C LEU A 3 16.14 16.40 2.77
N ARG A 4 15.69 17.57 3.22
CA ARG A 4 14.86 17.75 4.44
C ARG A 4 15.49 17.12 5.70
N GLY A 5 16.81 17.22 5.83
CA GLY A 5 17.56 16.69 6.96
C GLY A 5 17.76 15.17 6.93
N LEU A 6 17.42 14.51 5.82
CA LEU A 6 17.66 13.09 5.61
C LEU A 6 18.79 12.88 4.60
N THR A 7 19.68 11.94 4.90
CA THR A 7 20.62 11.39 3.92
C THR A 7 19.87 10.44 3.01
N LEU A 8 19.98 10.66 1.70
CA LEU A 8 19.27 9.83 0.72
C LEU A 8 19.97 8.49 0.51
N ASP A 9 19.16 7.46 0.26
CA ASP A 9 19.67 6.15 -0.15
C ASP A 9 20.16 6.20 -1.62
N PRO A 10 21.10 5.34 -2.03
CA PRO A 10 21.67 5.37 -3.38
C PRO A 10 20.62 5.32 -4.50
N PHE A 11 19.58 4.50 -4.36
CA PHE A 11 18.51 4.39 -5.35
C PHE A 11 17.68 5.69 -5.47
N GLN A 12 17.50 6.42 -4.36
CA GLN A 12 16.80 7.70 -4.33
C GLN A 12 17.62 8.78 -5.04
N GLU A 13 18.93 8.84 -4.77
CA GLU A 13 19.84 9.77 -5.44
C GLU A 13 19.89 9.53 -6.94
N GLN A 14 20.01 8.26 -7.35
CA GLN A 14 20.00 7.87 -8.75
C GLN A 14 18.71 8.30 -9.45
N ALA A 15 17.55 8.08 -8.82
CA ALA A 15 16.25 8.47 -9.37
C ALA A 15 16.17 9.99 -9.58
N ILE A 16 16.54 10.75 -8.55
CA ILE A 16 16.49 12.21 -8.59
C ILE A 16 17.44 12.78 -9.65
N ASN A 17 18.64 12.22 -9.80
CA ASN A 17 19.59 12.69 -10.81
C ASN A 17 19.06 12.42 -12.23
N LEU A 18 18.52 11.23 -12.52
CA LEU A 18 17.92 10.93 -13.82
C LEU A 18 16.74 11.86 -14.15
N LEU A 19 15.88 12.14 -13.16
CA LEU A 19 14.75 13.07 -13.32
C LEU A 19 15.21 14.52 -13.55
N ARG A 20 16.33 14.92 -12.94
CA ARG A 20 16.97 16.22 -13.15
C ARG A 20 17.57 16.33 -14.55
N ASP A 21 18.14 15.25 -15.05
CA ASP A 21 18.73 15.14 -16.40
C ASP A 21 17.67 15.05 -17.51
N GLY A 22 16.38 15.09 -17.15
CA GLY A 22 15.28 15.16 -18.11
C GLY A 22 14.63 13.82 -18.43
N HIS A 23 15.07 12.74 -17.79
CA HIS A 23 14.54 11.40 -18.03
C HIS A 23 13.26 11.12 -17.25
N SER A 24 12.47 10.16 -17.72
CA SER A 24 11.38 9.55 -16.94
C SER A 24 11.93 8.33 -16.20
N VAL A 25 11.39 8.05 -15.01
CA VAL A 25 11.91 7.02 -14.11
C VAL A 25 10.77 6.19 -13.52
N LEU A 26 10.94 4.87 -13.51
CA LEU A 26 10.12 3.93 -12.78
C LEU A 26 10.91 3.40 -11.59
N VAL A 27 10.39 3.62 -10.38
CA VAL A 27 11.01 3.19 -9.13
C VAL A 27 10.15 2.11 -8.49
N SER A 28 10.72 0.92 -8.32
CA SER A 28 10.14 -0.15 -7.52
C SER A 28 10.97 -0.37 -6.27
N ALA A 29 10.38 -0.12 -5.11
CA ALA A 29 11.04 -0.28 -3.82
C ALA A 29 10.00 -0.64 -2.75
N PRO A 30 10.30 -1.49 -1.76
CA PRO A 30 9.33 -1.89 -0.73
C PRO A 30 8.65 -0.71 -0.02
N THR A 31 7.46 -0.93 0.56
CA THR A 31 6.84 0.09 1.43
C THR A 31 7.74 0.36 2.64
N GLY A 32 7.86 1.63 3.01
CA GLY A 32 8.72 2.07 4.11
C GLY A 32 10.19 2.38 3.74
N THR A 33 10.60 2.24 2.47
CA THR A 33 11.97 2.61 2.00
C THR A 33 12.10 4.06 1.53
N GLY A 34 11.12 4.92 1.86
CA GLY A 34 11.24 6.35 1.60
C GLY A 34 11.00 6.81 0.15
N LYS A 35 10.39 6.01 -0.74
CA LYS A 35 10.05 6.41 -2.14
C LYS A 35 9.47 7.83 -2.27
N THR A 36 8.67 8.25 -1.29
CA THR A 36 8.04 9.57 -1.23
C THR A 36 9.05 10.72 -1.33
N ILE A 37 10.29 10.55 -0.86
CA ILE A 37 11.32 11.58 -0.92
C ILE A 37 11.73 11.93 -2.37
N ILE A 38 11.61 10.96 -3.29
CA ILE A 38 11.90 11.16 -4.72
C ILE A 38 10.82 12.06 -5.31
N ALA A 39 9.54 11.74 -5.05
CA ALA A 39 8.41 12.56 -5.47
C ALA A 39 8.48 13.99 -4.93
N ASP A 40 8.82 14.10 -3.66
CA ASP A 40 9.00 15.38 -2.98
C ASP A 40 10.10 16.22 -3.65
N SER A 41 11.24 15.62 -3.98
CA SER A 41 12.30 16.30 -4.73
C SER A 41 11.84 16.75 -6.13
N VAL A 42 10.98 15.98 -6.82
CA VAL A 42 10.45 16.38 -8.13
C VAL A 42 9.55 17.60 -7.98
N VAL A 43 8.67 17.62 -6.97
CA VAL A 43 7.80 18.77 -6.71
C VAL A 43 8.62 20.01 -6.35
N ASP A 44 9.62 19.86 -5.46
CA ASP A 44 10.52 20.96 -5.08
C ASP A 44 11.19 21.58 -6.32
N GLN A 45 11.73 20.74 -7.22
CA GLN A 45 12.41 21.19 -8.44
C GLN A 45 11.45 21.87 -9.42
N VAL A 46 10.32 21.24 -9.73
CA VAL A 46 9.36 21.77 -10.71
C VAL A 46 8.75 23.11 -10.25
N LEU A 47 8.44 23.23 -8.95
CA LEU A 47 7.97 24.50 -8.39
C LEU A 47 9.05 25.58 -8.40
N ALA A 48 10.31 25.23 -8.16
CA ALA A 48 11.43 26.19 -8.24
C ALA A 48 11.66 26.69 -9.69
N GLU A 49 11.35 25.86 -10.69
CA GLU A 49 11.37 26.24 -12.11
C GLU A 49 10.15 27.10 -12.53
N GLY A 50 9.18 27.33 -11.63
CA GLY A 50 7.93 28.03 -11.96
C GLY A 50 7.02 27.23 -12.90
N ARG A 51 7.17 25.90 -12.91
CA ARG A 51 6.40 24.98 -13.76
C ARG A 51 5.37 24.18 -12.94
N THR A 52 4.50 23.47 -13.64
CA THR A 52 3.40 22.73 -13.04
C THR A 52 3.78 21.25 -12.85
N VAL A 53 3.41 20.67 -11.71
CA VAL A 53 3.56 19.24 -11.40
C VAL A 53 2.21 18.66 -10.96
N ILE A 54 1.93 17.44 -11.41
CA ILE A 54 0.77 16.68 -10.96
C ILE A 54 1.24 15.48 -10.16
N TYR A 55 0.67 15.28 -8.97
CA TYR A 55 0.79 14.05 -8.21
C TYR A 55 -0.54 13.30 -8.26
N THR A 56 -0.50 12.07 -8.76
CA THR A 56 -1.67 11.19 -8.73
C THR A 56 -1.53 10.13 -7.66
N ALA A 57 -2.64 9.80 -7.01
CA ALA A 57 -2.75 8.65 -6.12
C ALA A 57 -3.94 7.77 -6.55
N PRO A 58 -3.91 6.45 -6.31
CA PRO A 58 -4.94 5.53 -6.80
C PRO A 58 -6.30 5.71 -6.13
N VAL A 59 -6.36 6.37 -4.97
CA VAL A 59 -7.60 6.58 -4.22
C VAL A 59 -7.65 7.98 -3.59
N LYS A 60 -8.88 8.47 -3.38
CA LYS A 60 -9.14 9.79 -2.78
C LYS A 60 -8.52 9.98 -1.41
N ALA A 61 -8.52 8.94 -0.57
CA ALA A 61 -7.96 9.03 0.78
C ALA A 61 -6.46 9.37 0.76
N LEU A 62 -5.70 8.73 -0.13
CA LEU A 62 -4.27 8.99 -0.34
C LEU A 62 -4.04 10.36 -0.98
N SER A 63 -4.89 10.74 -1.94
CA SER A 63 -4.85 12.08 -2.55
C SER A 63 -5.04 13.17 -1.48
N ASN A 64 -6.02 13.02 -0.60
CA ASN A 64 -6.30 13.96 0.48
C ASN A 64 -5.17 14.04 1.50
N GLN A 65 -4.53 12.91 1.81
CA GLN A 65 -3.34 12.89 2.66
C GLN A 65 -2.20 13.66 2.01
N LYS A 66 -1.86 13.33 0.76
CA LYS A 66 -0.75 13.98 0.07
C LYS A 66 -0.99 15.48 -0.16
N PHE A 67 -2.23 15.89 -0.40
CA PHE A 67 -2.62 17.30 -0.47
C PHE A 67 -2.33 18.04 0.84
N ARG A 68 -2.68 17.47 2.00
CA ARG A 68 -2.34 18.09 3.30
C ARG A 68 -0.85 18.19 3.51
N ASP A 69 -0.10 17.15 3.15
CA ASP A 69 1.35 17.13 3.27
C ASP A 69 1.98 18.22 2.38
N TYR A 70 1.61 18.28 1.10
CA TYR A 70 2.13 19.31 0.19
C TYR A 70 1.72 20.72 0.58
N ARG A 71 0.48 20.96 1.04
CA ARG A 71 0.11 22.29 1.56
C ARG A 71 1.00 22.72 2.72
N ARG A 72 1.32 21.79 3.63
CA ARG A 72 2.21 22.09 4.75
C ARG A 72 3.62 22.45 4.29
N MET A 73 4.09 21.81 3.22
CA MET A 73 5.45 21.97 2.71
C MET A 73 5.62 23.17 1.77
N HIS A 74 4.61 23.45 0.94
CA HIS A 74 4.70 24.44 -0.14
C HIS A 74 3.75 25.62 0.04
N GLY A 75 2.89 25.65 1.05
CA GLY A 75 1.89 26.70 1.23
C GLY A 75 0.57 26.38 0.54
N GLU A 76 -0.50 27.03 0.99
CA GLU A 76 -1.86 26.75 0.56
C GLU A 76 -2.16 27.29 -0.85
N GLU A 77 -1.47 28.37 -1.23
CA GLU A 77 -1.61 29.06 -2.51
C GLU A 77 -0.96 28.31 -3.67
N ARG A 78 0.03 27.45 -3.40
CA ARG A 78 0.78 26.71 -4.44
C ARG A 78 0.28 25.28 -4.66
N VAL A 79 -0.68 24.82 -3.87
CA VAL A 79 -1.14 23.43 -3.88
C VAL A 79 -2.65 23.35 -4.07
N GLY A 80 -3.07 22.52 -5.03
CA GLY A 80 -4.45 22.23 -5.35
C GLY A 80 -4.80 20.77 -5.16
N LEU A 81 -6.10 20.50 -5.01
CA LEU A 81 -6.69 19.18 -4.98
C LEU A 81 -7.79 19.11 -6.03
N VAL A 82 -7.74 18.10 -6.90
CA VAL A 82 -8.80 17.84 -7.87
C VAL A 82 -9.25 16.39 -7.73
N THR A 83 -10.43 16.18 -7.14
CA THR A 83 -11.10 14.88 -7.10
C THR A 83 -12.45 15.00 -7.82
N GLY A 84 -13.14 13.87 -8.02
CA GLY A 84 -14.45 13.88 -8.69
C GLY A 84 -15.56 14.64 -7.93
N ASP A 85 -15.36 14.91 -6.65
CA ASP A 85 -16.32 15.55 -5.74
C ASP A 85 -15.85 16.90 -5.18
N LEU A 86 -14.55 17.17 -5.18
CA LEU A 86 -13.98 18.36 -4.57
C LEU A 86 -12.86 18.92 -5.44
N VAL A 87 -12.93 20.23 -5.71
CA VAL A 87 -11.90 20.97 -6.43
C VAL A 87 -11.46 22.13 -5.54
N ILE A 88 -10.17 22.17 -5.24
CA ILE A 88 -9.52 23.23 -4.46
C ILE A 88 -8.33 23.73 -5.28
N ASN A 89 -8.25 25.05 -5.49
CA ASN A 89 -7.12 25.72 -6.13
C ASN A 89 -6.66 25.02 -7.43
N ARG A 90 -7.56 24.93 -8.43
CA ARG A 90 -7.33 24.20 -9.69
C ARG A 90 -6.16 24.74 -10.51
N GLU A 91 -5.83 26.01 -10.33
CA GLU A 91 -4.75 26.70 -11.03
C GLU A 91 -3.41 26.63 -10.27
N ALA A 92 -3.35 25.87 -9.18
CA ALA A 92 -2.12 25.68 -8.42
C ALA A 92 -1.03 25.01 -9.28
N PRO A 93 0.24 25.43 -9.13
CA PRO A 93 1.35 24.79 -9.83
C PRO A 93 1.66 23.37 -9.30
N CYS A 94 1.23 22.99 -8.10
CA CYS A 94 1.25 21.61 -7.63
C CYS A 94 -0.19 21.09 -7.47
N LEU A 95 -0.61 20.15 -8.32
CA LEU A 95 -1.94 19.56 -8.26
C LEU A 95 -1.87 18.13 -7.73
N VAL A 96 -2.68 17.83 -6.73
CA VAL A 96 -2.92 16.47 -6.25
C VAL A 96 -4.27 15.98 -6.76
N MET A 97 -4.34 14.79 -7.35
CA MET A 97 -5.59 14.25 -7.88
C MET A 97 -5.60 12.72 -7.90
N THR A 98 -6.74 12.11 -8.23
CA THR A 98 -6.75 10.68 -8.58
C THR A 98 -6.33 10.49 -10.03
N THR A 99 -5.83 9.30 -10.38
CA THR A 99 -5.39 8.99 -11.74
C THR A 99 -6.53 9.15 -12.76
N GLU A 100 -7.77 8.82 -12.40
CA GLU A 100 -8.95 9.01 -13.26
C GLU A 100 -9.20 10.48 -13.61
N ILE A 101 -8.94 11.39 -12.67
CA ILE A 101 -9.12 12.82 -12.93
C ILE A 101 -8.09 13.32 -13.93
N LEU A 102 -6.83 12.89 -13.78
CA LEU A 102 -5.80 13.19 -14.78
C LEU A 102 -6.18 12.61 -16.15
N ARG A 103 -6.63 11.35 -16.21
CA ARG A 103 -7.09 10.71 -17.44
C ARG A 103 -8.18 11.54 -18.11
N ASN A 104 -9.20 11.92 -17.35
CA ASN A 104 -10.32 12.69 -17.88
C ASN A 104 -9.86 14.05 -18.41
N MET A 105 -8.95 14.74 -17.69
CA MET A 105 -8.37 16.00 -18.17
C MET A 105 -7.62 15.82 -19.49
N LEU A 106 -6.87 14.72 -19.66
CA LEU A 106 -6.14 14.45 -20.91
C LEU A 106 -7.09 14.13 -22.07
N LEU A 107 -8.19 13.42 -21.81
CA LEU A 107 -9.20 13.07 -22.83
C LEU A 107 -10.16 14.21 -23.17
N ASP A 108 -10.45 15.11 -22.23
CA ASP A 108 -11.34 16.28 -22.42
C ASP A 108 -10.73 17.36 -23.32
N ALA A 109 -9.54 17.12 -23.90
CA ALA A 109 -8.95 17.91 -24.97
C ALA A 109 -9.96 18.13 -26.11
N GLY A 110 -10.68 19.26 -26.03
CA GLY A 110 -11.72 19.66 -26.98
C GLY A 110 -11.17 19.96 -28.37
N GLN A 111 -12.09 20.36 -29.26
CA GLN A 111 -11.98 20.47 -30.73
C GLN A 111 -10.82 21.33 -31.31
N ASP A 112 -9.94 21.86 -30.46
CA ASP A 112 -8.85 22.77 -30.82
C ASP A 112 -7.49 22.06 -30.90
N GLY A 113 -7.45 20.75 -30.65
CA GLY A 113 -6.24 19.92 -30.79
C GLY A 113 -5.17 20.15 -29.73
N GLN A 114 -5.46 20.92 -28.67
CA GLN A 114 -4.56 21.09 -27.53
C GLN A 114 -4.86 20.06 -26.45
N THR A 115 -3.82 19.51 -25.83
CA THR A 115 -3.94 18.57 -24.71
C THR A 115 -4.65 19.25 -23.53
N GLY A 116 -5.62 18.61 -22.90
CA GLY A 116 -6.30 19.15 -21.70
C GLY A 116 -5.45 19.11 -20.42
N ALA A 117 -4.15 18.80 -20.56
CA ALA A 117 -3.16 18.96 -19.51
C ALA A 117 -3.03 20.45 -19.11
N PRO A 118 -2.75 20.76 -17.83
CA PRO A 118 -2.48 22.12 -17.40
C PRO A 118 -1.31 22.74 -18.19
N PRO A 119 -1.33 24.05 -18.44
CA PRO A 119 -0.22 24.74 -19.08
C PRO A 119 1.05 24.57 -18.24
N ASN A 120 2.19 24.53 -18.94
CA ASN A 120 3.52 24.41 -18.32
C ASN A 120 3.73 23.15 -17.44
N LEU A 121 2.97 22.07 -17.70
CA LEU A 121 3.19 20.78 -17.04
C LEU A 121 4.60 20.24 -17.35
N ALA A 122 5.39 20.03 -16.30
CA ALA A 122 6.77 19.55 -16.39
C ALA A 122 6.92 18.09 -15.97
N ALA A 123 6.12 17.65 -15.00
CA ALA A 123 6.19 16.29 -14.47
C ALA A 123 4.84 15.78 -13.96
N VAL A 124 4.66 14.46 -14.08
CA VAL A 124 3.58 13.71 -13.46
C VAL A 124 4.20 12.61 -12.59
N ILE A 125 3.76 12.55 -11.33
CA ILE A 125 4.12 11.53 -10.36
C ILE A 125 2.94 10.58 -10.26
N LEU A 126 3.13 9.33 -10.68
CA LEU A 126 2.16 8.25 -10.62
C LEU A 126 2.47 7.38 -9.41
N ASP A 127 1.81 7.66 -8.28
CA ASP A 127 1.95 6.84 -7.08
C ASP A 127 1.17 5.53 -7.22
N GLU A 128 1.72 4.47 -6.64
CA GLU A 128 1.23 3.10 -6.74
C GLU A 128 0.94 2.67 -8.19
N ILE A 129 1.90 2.87 -9.10
CA ILE A 129 1.74 2.53 -10.53
C ILE A 129 1.48 1.03 -10.78
N HIS A 130 1.65 0.16 -9.77
CA HIS A 130 1.23 -1.25 -9.87
C HIS A 130 -0.28 -1.44 -10.03
N PHE A 131 -1.11 -0.42 -9.76
CA PHE A 131 -2.53 -0.45 -10.12
C PHE A 131 -2.78 -0.57 -11.63
N LEU A 132 -1.74 -0.45 -12.47
CA LEU A 132 -1.78 -0.83 -13.88
C LEU A 132 -2.22 -2.30 -14.09
N ASP A 133 -1.87 -3.21 -13.18
CA ASP A 133 -2.26 -4.63 -13.26
C ASP A 133 -3.69 -4.88 -12.72
N ASP A 134 -4.40 -3.82 -12.32
CA ASP A 134 -5.79 -3.92 -11.89
C ASP A 134 -6.69 -4.24 -13.10
N ARG A 135 -7.42 -5.36 -13.04
CA ARG A 135 -8.28 -5.82 -14.15
C ARG A 135 -9.39 -4.85 -14.53
N GLU A 136 -9.87 -4.04 -13.60
CA GLU A 136 -11.00 -3.14 -13.82
C GLU A 136 -10.55 -1.71 -14.09
N ARG A 137 -9.43 -1.29 -13.48
CA ARG A 137 -8.98 0.10 -13.48
C ARG A 137 -7.63 0.33 -14.17
N GLY A 138 -6.89 -0.72 -14.52
CA GLY A 138 -5.54 -0.62 -15.09
C GLY A 138 -5.46 0.18 -16.38
N THR A 139 -6.50 0.11 -17.22
CA THR A 139 -6.60 0.86 -18.49
C THR A 139 -6.49 2.37 -18.28
N VAL A 140 -6.90 2.89 -17.13
CA VAL A 140 -6.78 4.32 -16.79
C VAL A 140 -5.32 4.76 -16.75
N TRP A 141 -4.42 3.93 -16.22
CA TRP A 141 -2.99 4.24 -16.16
C TRP A 141 -2.35 4.16 -17.54
N GLU A 142 -2.70 3.16 -18.35
CA GLU A 142 -2.23 3.05 -19.74
C GLU A 142 -2.60 4.28 -20.55
N GLU A 143 -3.88 4.70 -20.50
CA GLU A 143 -4.36 5.87 -21.21
C GLU A 143 -3.65 7.15 -20.76
N VAL A 144 -3.45 7.35 -19.44
CA VAL A 144 -2.68 8.50 -18.95
C VAL A 144 -1.28 8.51 -19.53
N LEU A 145 -0.59 7.36 -19.53
CA LEU A 145 0.78 7.27 -20.05
C LEU A 145 0.88 7.52 -21.56
N ILE A 146 -0.13 7.07 -22.32
CA ILE A 146 -0.22 7.27 -23.77
C ILE A 146 -0.55 8.72 -24.13
N TYR A 147 -1.51 9.34 -23.44
CA TYR A 147 -2.01 10.68 -23.78
C TYR A 147 -1.20 11.82 -23.15
N LEU A 148 -0.30 11.53 -22.20
CA LEU A 148 0.59 12.56 -21.67
C LEU A 148 1.53 13.09 -22.76
N PRO A 149 1.69 14.43 -22.88
CA PRO A 149 2.63 15.01 -23.83
C PRO A 149 4.04 14.42 -23.64
N PRO A 150 4.77 14.07 -24.72
CA PRO A 150 6.08 13.42 -24.63
C PRO A 150 7.11 14.19 -23.78
N GLU A 151 7.00 15.52 -23.73
CA GLU A 151 7.87 16.40 -22.95
C GLU A 151 7.68 16.32 -21.44
N VAL A 152 6.55 15.80 -20.95
CA VAL A 152 6.25 15.70 -19.53
C VAL A 152 7.02 14.52 -18.91
N LYS A 153 7.82 14.79 -17.88
CA LYS A 153 8.55 13.72 -17.17
C LYS A 153 7.58 12.86 -16.37
N VAL A 154 7.75 11.53 -16.42
CA VAL A 154 6.97 10.62 -15.59
C VAL A 154 7.86 10.04 -14.50
N LEU A 155 7.40 10.13 -13.26
CA LEU A 155 7.91 9.35 -12.13
C LEU A 155 6.85 8.33 -11.73
N GLY A 156 7.06 7.06 -12.04
CA GLY A 156 6.21 5.98 -11.56
C GLY A 156 6.78 5.39 -10.26
N LEU A 157 5.98 5.34 -9.20
CA LEU A 157 6.38 4.76 -7.91
C LEU A 157 5.58 3.49 -7.63
N SER A 158 6.26 2.41 -7.26
CA SER A 158 5.61 1.15 -6.89
C SER A 158 6.31 0.43 -5.76
N ALA A 159 5.56 -0.38 -5.01
CA ALA A 159 6.10 -1.31 -4.03
C ALA A 159 6.50 -2.68 -4.61
N THR A 160 5.79 -3.17 -5.62
CA THR A 160 5.80 -4.60 -6.00
C THR A 160 5.61 -4.84 -7.49
N LEU A 161 5.90 -3.88 -8.36
CA LEU A 161 5.68 -4.07 -9.79
C LEU A 161 6.69 -5.08 -10.36
N SER A 162 6.21 -6.26 -10.72
CA SER A 162 6.97 -7.24 -11.49
C SER A 162 7.09 -6.79 -12.95
N ASN A 163 8.11 -7.30 -13.65
CA ASN A 163 8.30 -7.05 -15.09
C ASN A 163 8.56 -5.58 -15.45
N LEU A 164 9.24 -4.87 -14.54
CA LEU A 164 9.46 -3.43 -14.62
C LEU A 164 10.23 -3.01 -15.87
N GLN A 165 11.17 -3.84 -16.35
CA GLN A 165 11.94 -3.57 -17.55
C GLN A 165 11.07 -3.61 -18.81
N GLU A 166 10.23 -4.65 -18.97
CA GLU A 166 9.31 -4.74 -20.12
C GLU A 166 8.35 -3.55 -20.17
N PHE A 167 7.85 -3.14 -19.00
CA PHE A 167 7.01 -1.96 -18.89
C PHE A 167 7.75 -0.66 -19.25
N ALA A 168 9.01 -0.51 -18.83
CA ALA A 168 9.83 0.65 -19.19
C ALA A 168 10.15 0.69 -20.69
N ASP A 169 10.41 -0.46 -21.31
CA ASP A 169 10.70 -0.59 -22.74
C ASP A 169 9.46 -0.18 -23.56
N TRP A 170 8.29 -0.72 -23.21
CA TRP A 170 7.02 -0.33 -23.82
C TRP A 170 6.75 1.17 -23.66
N LEU A 171 6.93 1.72 -22.45
CA LEU A 171 6.68 3.14 -22.20
C LEU A 171 7.67 4.03 -22.96
N SER A 172 8.90 3.57 -23.13
CA SER A 172 9.91 4.27 -23.92
C SER A 172 9.55 4.33 -25.40
N GLU A 173 8.99 3.25 -25.94
CA GLU A 173 8.48 3.19 -27.30
C GLU A 173 7.29 4.12 -27.51
N VAL A 174 6.27 4.02 -26.64
CA VAL A 174 5.04 4.84 -26.71
C VAL A 174 5.36 6.33 -26.65
N ARG A 175 6.30 6.73 -25.81
CA ARG A 175 6.62 8.15 -25.56
C ARG A 175 7.79 8.68 -26.38
N GLY A 176 8.50 7.82 -27.11
CA GLY A 176 9.68 8.19 -27.90
C GLY A 176 10.84 8.74 -27.05
N ARG A 177 10.91 8.39 -25.76
CA ARG A 177 11.93 8.87 -24.80
C ARG A 177 12.30 7.77 -23.83
N THR A 178 13.57 7.67 -23.48
CA THR A 178 14.06 6.66 -22.55
C THR A 178 13.42 6.80 -21.16
N VAL A 179 12.87 5.68 -20.68
CA VAL A 179 12.39 5.49 -19.31
C VAL A 179 13.37 4.60 -18.57
N HIS A 180 13.90 5.09 -17.45
CA HIS A 180 14.87 4.33 -16.65
C HIS A 180 14.17 3.56 -15.54
N VAL A 181 14.70 2.37 -15.25
CA VAL A 181 14.23 1.52 -14.16
C VAL A 181 15.19 1.61 -12.98
N ILE A 182 14.63 1.77 -11.78
CA ILE A 182 15.35 1.68 -10.52
C ILE A 182 14.61 0.69 -9.62
N GLU A 183 15.32 -0.37 -9.22
CA GLU A 183 14.81 -1.38 -8.30
C GLU A 183 15.61 -1.34 -7.00
N GLU A 184 14.90 -1.23 -5.88
CA GLU A 184 15.41 -1.53 -4.55
C GLU A 184 14.68 -2.77 -4.03
N ARG A 185 15.42 -3.74 -3.49
CA ARG A 185 14.88 -5.03 -3.03
C ARG A 185 14.94 -5.17 -1.53
N GLU A 186 15.79 -4.40 -0.87
CA GLU A 186 15.99 -4.46 0.56
C GLU A 186 14.97 -3.58 1.28
N ARG A 187 14.37 -4.14 2.34
CA ARG A 187 13.49 -3.37 3.23
C ARG A 187 14.35 -2.68 4.28
N ALA A 188 14.14 -1.38 4.47
CA ALA A 188 14.78 -0.64 5.56
C ALA A 188 14.46 -1.24 6.94
N VAL A 189 13.24 -1.77 7.11
CA VAL A 189 12.83 -2.52 8.29
C VAL A 189 12.49 -3.97 7.89
N PRO A 190 13.26 -4.97 8.36
CA PRO A 190 12.98 -6.37 8.08
C PRO A 190 11.65 -6.80 8.70
N LEU A 191 10.94 -7.71 8.04
CA LEU A 191 9.71 -8.30 8.57
C LEU A 191 9.96 -9.73 9.01
N GLU A 192 9.35 -10.11 10.12
CA GLU A 192 9.30 -11.48 10.61
C GLU A 192 7.87 -12.02 10.47
N LEU A 193 7.75 -13.20 9.85
CA LEU A 193 6.49 -13.92 9.78
C LEU A 193 6.44 -14.94 10.92
N LEU A 194 5.41 -14.83 11.76
CA LEU A 194 5.16 -15.75 12.87
C LEU A 194 3.77 -16.39 12.72
N ILE A 195 3.65 -17.62 13.19
CA ILE A 195 2.40 -18.35 13.32
C ILE A 195 2.13 -18.51 14.82
N GLY A 196 0.94 -18.11 15.27
CA GLY A 196 0.51 -18.27 16.65
C GLY A 196 -0.48 -19.41 16.80
N GLU A 197 -0.17 -20.37 17.67
CA GLU A 197 -1.05 -21.47 18.05
C GLU A 197 -1.11 -21.59 19.56
N ARG A 198 -2.29 -21.82 20.14
CA ARG A 198 -2.50 -21.88 21.59
C ARG A 198 -1.58 -22.87 22.30
N GLU A 199 -1.35 -24.05 21.72
CA GLU A 199 -0.55 -25.11 22.35
C GLU A 199 0.96 -24.83 22.34
N HIS A 200 1.45 -24.18 21.28
CA HIS A 200 2.88 -24.05 21.01
C HIS A 200 3.39 -22.60 21.04
N GLY A 201 2.50 -21.62 21.20
CA GLY A 201 2.81 -20.19 21.19
C GLY A 201 3.11 -19.65 19.79
N LEU A 202 3.91 -18.59 19.74
CA LEU A 202 4.41 -18.00 18.50
C LEU A 202 5.62 -18.80 18.01
N MET A 203 5.62 -19.14 16.72
CA MET A 203 6.73 -19.85 16.08
C MET A 203 6.94 -19.38 14.65
N SER A 204 8.11 -19.65 14.09
CA SER A 204 8.36 -19.43 12.67
C SER A 204 7.59 -20.43 11.79
N PRO A 205 7.28 -20.09 10.52
CA PRO A 205 6.71 -21.02 9.56
C PRO A 205 7.50 -22.34 9.42
N LYS A 206 8.83 -22.29 9.57
CA LYS A 206 9.68 -23.48 9.51
C LYS A 206 9.47 -24.41 10.70
N GLU A 207 9.28 -23.84 11.89
CA GLU A 207 9.00 -24.62 13.10
C GLU A 207 7.61 -25.24 13.03
N PHE A 208 6.62 -24.46 12.59
CA PHE A 208 5.27 -24.95 12.35
C PHE A 208 5.26 -26.12 11.36
N GLU A 209 5.93 -25.98 10.21
CA GLU A 209 5.99 -27.05 9.21
C GLU A 209 6.64 -28.32 9.77
N LYS A 210 7.72 -28.20 10.54
CA LYS A 210 8.36 -29.36 11.20
C LYS A 210 7.41 -30.04 12.19
N GLY A 211 6.69 -29.25 13.00
CA GLY A 211 5.69 -29.74 13.94
C GLY A 211 4.55 -30.46 13.23
N PHE A 212 3.99 -29.83 12.20
CA PHE A 212 2.91 -30.35 11.38
C PHE A 212 3.29 -31.68 10.70
N GLN A 213 4.48 -31.77 10.12
CA GLN A 213 4.97 -33.02 9.51
C GLN A 213 5.14 -34.14 10.55
N ARG A 214 5.63 -33.81 11.76
CA ARG A 214 5.73 -34.79 12.84
C ARG A 214 4.35 -35.29 13.27
N TRP A 215 3.39 -34.39 13.46
CA TRP A 215 2.00 -34.73 13.79
C TRP A 215 1.35 -35.61 12.72
N LYS A 216 1.54 -35.29 11.44
CA LYS A 216 1.05 -36.10 10.32
C LYS A 216 1.63 -37.52 10.32
N ARG A 217 2.92 -37.68 10.63
CA ARG A 217 3.57 -39.01 10.77
C ARG A 217 3.02 -39.81 11.95
N MET A 218 2.55 -39.15 13.01
CA MET A 218 1.93 -39.79 14.17
C MET A 218 0.44 -40.13 13.93
N GLY A 219 -0.07 -39.98 12.71
CA GLY A 219 -1.45 -40.33 12.35
C GLY A 219 -2.45 -39.20 12.53
N GLY A 220 -2.00 -37.94 12.61
CA GLY A 220 -2.87 -36.79 12.63
C GLY A 220 -3.77 -36.68 11.40
N ASP A 221 -5.08 -36.45 11.61
CA ASP A 221 -6.07 -36.24 10.55
C ASP A 221 -6.46 -34.76 10.46
N VAL A 222 -6.14 -34.12 9.33
CA VAL A 222 -6.42 -32.70 9.06
C VAL A 222 -7.93 -32.41 9.02
N ARG A 223 -8.77 -33.44 8.84
CA ARG A 223 -10.23 -33.30 8.76
C ARG A 223 -10.90 -33.10 10.12
N GLY A 224 -10.13 -33.07 11.21
CA GLY A 224 -10.64 -32.98 12.57
C GLY A 224 -11.41 -34.24 12.99
N PRO A 225 -11.78 -34.37 14.28
CA PRO A 225 -12.59 -35.48 14.73
C PRO A 225 -13.94 -35.44 14.00
N ARG A 226 -14.20 -36.43 13.13
CA ARG A 226 -15.52 -36.65 12.53
C ARG A 226 -16.54 -36.64 13.67
N ARG A 227 -17.41 -35.62 13.73
CA ARG A 227 -18.57 -35.60 14.61
C ARG A 227 -19.30 -36.93 14.39
N ARG A 228 -19.15 -37.87 15.32
CA ARG A 228 -19.97 -39.08 15.33
C ARG A 228 -21.40 -38.60 15.43
N ARG A 229 -22.17 -38.75 14.35
CA ARG A 229 -23.63 -38.65 14.40
C ARG A 229 -24.05 -39.56 15.54
N ARG A 230 -24.67 -38.95 16.55
CA ARG A 230 -25.25 -39.67 17.67
C ARG A 230 -26.42 -40.44 17.08
N ASP A 231 -26.21 -41.72 16.78
CA ASP A 231 -27.32 -42.61 16.45
C ASP A 231 -28.25 -42.61 17.66
N GLU A 232 -29.49 -42.18 17.41
CA GLU A 232 -30.58 -42.22 18.38
C GLU A 232 -30.92 -43.69 18.64
N GLY A 233 -30.49 -44.19 19.80
CA GLY A 233 -30.84 -45.51 20.26
C GLY A 233 -30.38 -45.76 21.69
N GLY A 234 -31.32 -45.73 22.62
CA GLY A 234 -31.23 -46.50 23.87
C GLY A 234 -30.70 -45.78 25.11
N ASP A 235 -31.67 -45.45 25.97
CA ASP A 235 -31.73 -45.86 27.38
C ASP A 235 -31.15 -44.98 28.49
N GLU A 236 -31.93 -44.99 29.58
CA GLU A 236 -31.87 -44.18 30.79
C GLU A 236 -30.64 -44.52 31.66
N GLY A 237 -30.07 -43.52 32.33
CA GLY A 237 -29.06 -43.77 33.36
C GLY A 237 -28.26 -42.53 33.74
N GLY A 238 -28.47 -42.05 34.97
CA GLY A 238 -27.94 -40.81 35.50
C GLY A 238 -26.41 -40.70 35.60
N GLY A 239 -25.95 -39.45 35.69
CA GLY A 239 -24.57 -39.12 35.98
C GLY A 239 -24.21 -37.74 35.47
N ASP A 240 -24.36 -36.74 36.34
CA ASP A 240 -23.74 -35.42 36.18
C ASP A 240 -22.22 -35.58 36.08
N ARG A 241 -21.73 -35.72 34.84
CA ARG A 241 -20.35 -35.47 34.49
C ARG A 241 -20.38 -34.27 33.58
N ARG A 242 -19.95 -33.12 34.11
CA ARG A 242 -19.49 -31.96 33.35
C ARG A 242 -18.55 -32.44 32.24
N ARG A 243 -19.11 -32.76 31.07
CA ARG A 243 -18.36 -32.97 29.84
C ARG A 243 -17.76 -31.62 29.51
N GLY A 244 -16.44 -31.52 29.65
CA GLY A 244 -15.67 -30.39 29.12
C GLY A 244 -16.14 -30.08 27.70
N ARG A 245 -16.42 -28.80 27.44
CA ARG A 245 -16.87 -28.34 26.13
C ARG A 245 -15.79 -28.72 25.10
N PRO A 246 -16.15 -29.37 23.98
CA PRO A 246 -15.19 -29.74 22.94
C PRO A 246 -14.69 -28.54 22.08
N ASP A 247 -14.88 -27.31 22.55
CA ASP A 247 -14.46 -26.05 21.88
C ASP A 247 -13.30 -25.34 22.62
N ASP A 248 -12.66 -26.03 23.57
CA ASP A 248 -11.62 -25.43 24.43
C ASP A 248 -10.19 -25.59 23.88
N ASP A 249 -10.00 -26.28 22.74
CA ASP A 249 -8.68 -26.54 22.14
C ASP A 249 -8.38 -25.72 20.87
N GLU A 250 -9.37 -25.01 20.30
CA GLU A 250 -9.12 -24.17 19.12
C GLU A 250 -8.39 -22.86 19.49
N THR A 251 -7.41 -22.48 18.67
CA THR A 251 -6.72 -21.19 18.80
C THR A 251 -7.68 -20.06 18.46
N ARG A 252 -7.89 -19.14 19.40
CA ARG A 252 -8.75 -17.97 19.23
C ARG A 252 -7.93 -16.73 18.92
N HIS A 253 -8.59 -15.72 18.38
CA HIS A 253 -7.95 -14.44 18.08
C HIS A 253 -7.37 -13.78 19.34
N GLY A 254 -8.07 -13.81 20.48
CA GLY A 254 -7.54 -13.30 21.75
C GLY A 254 -6.29 -14.01 22.26
N ASP A 255 -6.08 -15.28 21.89
CA ASP A 255 -4.85 -16.00 22.24
C ASP A 255 -3.62 -15.35 21.58
N LEU A 256 -3.75 -14.89 20.33
CA LEU A 256 -2.67 -14.20 19.63
C LEU A 256 -2.21 -12.93 20.37
N PHE A 257 -3.15 -12.15 20.90
CA PHE A 257 -2.82 -10.93 21.67
C PHE A 257 -2.19 -11.25 23.02
N ARG A 258 -2.50 -12.40 23.63
CA ARG A 258 -1.82 -12.84 24.86
C ARG A 258 -0.41 -13.33 24.58
N MET A 259 -0.17 -13.91 23.40
CA MET A 259 1.14 -14.35 22.96
C MET A 259 2.04 -13.20 22.50
N LEU A 260 1.45 -12.21 21.81
CA LEU A 260 2.11 -10.97 21.42
C LEU A 260 2.25 -10.10 22.69
N MET A 261 3.38 -10.28 23.38
CA MET A 261 3.74 -9.59 24.63
C MET A 261 3.43 -8.08 24.58
N PRO A 262 3.19 -7.40 25.73
CA PRO A 262 2.90 -5.96 25.80
C PRO A 262 3.85 -5.05 25.00
N ASP A 263 5.07 -5.51 24.73
CA ASP A 263 6.15 -4.75 24.10
C ASP A 263 6.00 -4.54 22.59
N LEU A 264 5.07 -5.23 21.92
CA LEU A 264 4.86 -5.14 20.46
C LEU A 264 3.70 -4.21 20.07
N ALA A 265 3.11 -3.50 21.03
CA ALA A 265 2.11 -2.48 20.75
C ALA A 265 2.74 -1.23 20.09
N PRO A 266 2.00 -0.50 19.23
CA PRO A 266 0.59 -0.70 18.86
C PRO A 266 0.38 -1.78 17.79
N TYR A 267 -0.78 -2.45 17.84
CA TYR A 267 -1.17 -3.49 16.88
C TYR A 267 -2.15 -2.96 15.83
N LEU A 268 -1.92 -3.32 14.57
CA LEU A 268 -2.93 -3.26 13.52
C LEU A 268 -3.42 -4.68 13.23
N TYR A 269 -4.66 -4.99 13.61
CA TYR A 269 -5.23 -6.33 13.52
C TYR A 269 -6.38 -6.39 12.52
N PHE A 270 -6.24 -7.25 11.51
CA PHE A 270 -7.21 -7.37 10.42
C PHE A 270 -8.05 -8.64 10.58
N VAL A 271 -9.36 -8.50 10.42
CA VAL A 271 -10.30 -9.62 10.37
C VAL A 271 -11.29 -9.43 9.24
N HIS A 272 -11.80 -10.54 8.69
CA HIS A 272 -12.58 -10.53 7.45
C HIS A 272 -14.03 -10.00 7.58
N SER A 273 -14.52 -9.72 8.80
CA SER A 273 -15.87 -9.17 8.96
C SER A 273 -15.99 -8.26 10.16
N ARG A 274 -16.92 -7.30 10.07
CA ARG A 274 -17.28 -6.41 11.17
C ARG A 274 -17.75 -7.19 12.41
N ARG A 275 -18.56 -8.24 12.22
CA ARG A 275 -19.03 -9.10 13.31
C ARG A 275 -17.86 -9.76 14.04
N LEU A 276 -16.86 -10.23 13.29
CA LEU A 276 -15.65 -10.81 13.87
C LEU A 276 -14.83 -9.74 14.60
N ALA A 277 -14.71 -8.53 14.04
CA ALA A 277 -14.01 -7.42 14.69
C ALA A 277 -14.65 -7.03 16.04
N GLU A 278 -15.98 -6.94 16.08
CA GLU A 278 -16.74 -6.67 17.30
C GLU A 278 -16.57 -7.82 18.33
N GLY A 279 -16.56 -9.07 17.86
CA GLY A 279 -16.30 -10.24 18.71
C GLY A 279 -14.89 -10.24 19.32
N VAL A 280 -13.86 -9.99 18.51
CA VAL A 280 -12.46 -9.88 18.98
C VAL A 280 -12.32 -8.71 19.96
N ARG A 281 -12.94 -7.56 19.68
CA ARG A 281 -12.95 -6.42 20.62
C ARG A 281 -13.58 -6.79 21.95
N ALA A 282 -14.69 -7.53 21.95
CA ALA A 282 -15.32 -7.98 23.18
C ALA A 282 -14.43 -8.95 23.97
N GLU A 283 -13.66 -9.80 23.28
CA GLU A 283 -12.70 -10.73 23.89
C GLU A 283 -11.50 -10.02 24.53
N LEU A 284 -10.99 -8.96 23.89
CA LEU A 284 -9.85 -8.18 24.37
C LEU A 284 -10.18 -7.23 25.53
N GLY A 285 -11.46 -6.96 25.76
CA GLY A 285 -11.91 -6.01 26.76
C GLY A 285 -11.73 -4.55 26.33
N PRO A 286 -11.97 -3.58 27.22
CA PRO A 286 -11.77 -2.17 26.91
C PRO A 286 -10.30 -1.90 26.60
N PRO A 287 -9.99 -0.97 25.67
CA PRO A 287 -8.60 -0.59 25.43
C PRO A 287 -7.98 -0.09 26.74
N PRO A 288 -6.67 -0.34 26.97
CA PRO A 288 -5.94 0.40 27.99
C PRO A 288 -6.12 1.91 27.72
N GLN A 289 -6.07 2.73 28.78
CA GLN A 289 -6.25 4.18 28.66
C GLN A 289 -5.51 4.74 27.43
N PRO A 290 -6.10 5.68 26.68
CA PRO A 290 -5.46 6.22 25.49
C PRO A 290 -4.04 6.64 25.85
N LEU A 291 -3.06 6.10 25.10
CA LEU A 291 -1.69 6.60 25.16
C LEU A 291 -1.79 8.12 25.00
N ALA A 292 -1.32 8.86 26.01
CA ALA A 292 -1.27 10.31 25.93
C ALA A 292 -0.63 10.69 24.59
N PRO A 293 -1.15 11.70 23.86
CA PRO A 293 -0.58 12.08 22.59
C PRO A 293 0.90 12.36 22.80
N ALA A 294 1.76 11.54 22.18
CA ALA A 294 3.16 11.87 22.01
C ALA A 294 3.18 13.02 21.00
N PHE A 295 3.30 14.24 21.53
CA PHE A 295 3.52 15.46 20.77
C PHE A 295 4.89 15.43 20.10
#